data_AF-A0A962TAU9-F1
#
_entry.id   AF-A0A962TAU9-F1
#
_cell.length_a   1.000
_cell.length_b   1.000
_cell.length_c   1.000
_cell.angle_alpha   90.00
_cell.angle_beta   90.00
_cell.angle_gamma   90.00
#
_symmetry.space_group_name_H-M   'P 1'
#
loop_
_entity.id
_entity.type
_entity.pdbx_description
1 polymer ?
#
loop_
_entity_poly.entity_id
_entity_poly.type
_entity_poly.pdbx_seq_one_letter_code
_entity_poly.pdbx_strand_id
1 'polypeptide(L)'
;MASDTMKLDIDPQETGEWEEAIDVVVERDGAERAGFLLRKTIDKAYEAGVEPPDTAHTPYVNTIPVDKQPTYPGKLELERHILRALRWNATAMVVRANRKPASPGGHIASFQSSAIMYEVGYNHFWKGPNHANGPDMLFIQGHTAPGTYARAYLEGRLSEGQLDNFRIEADGKGISSYPHPYLMPNFWQFSTVSMGLGPIMAIYQARFLKYLEHRGLAKVAEKHNEGRKIWAFLGDGEMDEPESQGAIALASREKLDNLVFVVNCNLQRLDGPVRGNGKIVQELEGNFRGAGWNVIKVLWGGGWDRLLAQDTTGLLHRRMMECVDGEYQNFKNKGGAYTREH
;
A
#
# COMPACT_ATOMS: atom_id res chain seq x y z
N MET A 1 -24.48 -15.85 -6.34
CA MET A 1 -24.24 -17.06 -7.16
C MET A 1 -24.89 -16.84 -8.52
N ALA A 2 -24.19 -16.13 -9.40
CA ALA A 2 -24.45 -16.20 -10.83
C ALA A 2 -23.59 -17.35 -11.37
N SER A 3 -24.17 -18.22 -12.19
CA SER A 3 -23.53 -19.41 -12.70
C SER A 3 -22.29 -19.06 -13.52
N ASP A 4 -21.14 -19.55 -13.08
CA ASP A 4 -19.92 -19.60 -13.88
C ASP A 4 -20.05 -20.75 -14.88
N THR A 5 -20.98 -20.59 -15.82
CA THR A 5 -20.94 -21.36 -17.06
C THR A 5 -19.68 -20.91 -17.76
N MET A 6 -18.70 -21.80 -17.95
CA MET A 6 -17.64 -21.62 -18.93
C MET A 6 -18.26 -20.97 -20.18
N LYS A 7 -18.03 -19.68 -20.37
CA LYS A 7 -18.39 -19.00 -21.60
C LYS A 7 -17.51 -19.62 -22.67
N LEU A 8 -18.04 -20.61 -23.38
CA LEU A 8 -17.47 -21.00 -24.66
C LEU A 8 -17.52 -19.73 -25.51
N ASP A 9 -16.36 -19.29 -25.96
CA ASP A 9 -16.29 -18.22 -26.94
C ASP A 9 -17.00 -18.72 -28.21
N ILE A 10 -18.15 -18.10 -28.50
CA ILE A 10 -19.04 -18.53 -29.57
C ILE A 10 -18.48 -18.18 -30.95
N ASP A 11 -17.60 -17.17 -31.00
CA ASP A 11 -16.89 -16.74 -32.19
C ASP A 11 -15.49 -16.20 -31.81
N PRO A 12 -14.50 -17.10 -31.69
CA PRO A 12 -13.13 -16.71 -31.38
C PRO A 12 -12.48 -15.79 -32.42
N GLN A 13 -12.98 -15.79 -33.66
CA GLN A 13 -12.48 -14.90 -34.68
C GLN A 13 -12.96 -13.46 -34.40
N GLU A 14 -14.26 -13.27 -34.16
CA GLU A 14 -14.79 -11.96 -33.78
C GLU A 14 -14.08 -11.43 -32.53
N THR A 15 -13.94 -12.25 -31.48
CA THR A 15 -13.22 -11.85 -30.26
C THR A 15 -11.79 -11.40 -30.58
N GLY A 16 -11.05 -12.14 -31.42
CA GLY A 16 -9.70 -11.78 -31.85
C GLY A 16 -9.62 -10.47 -32.64
N GLU A 17 -10.60 -10.20 -33.51
CA GLU A 17 -10.67 -8.94 -34.27
C GLU A 17 -10.88 -7.73 -33.33
N TRP A 18 -11.67 -7.88 -32.26
CA TRP A 18 -11.86 -6.84 -31.26
C TRP A 18 -10.60 -6.60 -30.41
N GLU A 19 -9.89 -7.67 -30.03
CA GLU A 19 -8.61 -7.57 -29.30
C GLU A 19 -7.53 -6.88 -30.15
N GLU A 20 -7.36 -7.31 -31.40
CA GLU A 20 -6.39 -6.71 -32.34
C GLU A 20 -6.72 -5.23 -32.62
N ALA A 21 -7.99 -4.87 -32.71
CA ALA A 21 -8.39 -3.47 -32.89
C ALA A 21 -7.94 -2.58 -31.71
N ILE A 22 -7.93 -3.10 -30.47
CA ILE A 22 -7.43 -2.37 -29.31
C ILE A 22 -5.92 -2.20 -29.43
N ASP A 23 -5.19 -3.27 -29.75
CA ASP A 23 -3.72 -3.25 -29.89
C ASP A 23 -3.29 -2.24 -30.96
N VAL A 24 -3.91 -2.28 -32.13
CA VAL A 24 -3.63 -1.34 -33.24
C VAL A 24 -3.85 0.11 -32.81
N VAL A 25 -4.91 0.40 -32.05
CA VAL A 25 -5.15 1.77 -31.55
C VAL A 25 -4.10 2.17 -30.51
N VAL A 26 -3.72 1.26 -29.61
CA VAL A 26 -2.69 1.53 -28.60
C VAL A 26 -1.35 1.82 -29.27
N GLU A 27 -0.96 1.04 -30.27
CA GLU A 27 0.29 1.22 -31.00
C GLU A 27 0.31 2.50 -31.83
N ARG A 28 -0.80 2.81 -32.52
CA ARG A 28 -0.88 3.93 -33.47
C ARG A 28 -1.18 5.27 -32.79
N ASP A 29 -2.19 5.29 -31.93
CA ASP A 29 -2.79 6.51 -31.38
C ASP A 29 -2.64 6.62 -29.85
N GLY A 30 -2.14 5.57 -29.19
CA GLY A 30 -1.80 5.56 -27.76
C GLY A 30 -2.93 5.10 -26.82
N ALA A 31 -2.54 4.82 -25.57
CA ALA A 31 -3.44 4.26 -24.54
C ALA A 31 -4.61 5.19 -24.16
N GLU A 32 -4.44 6.51 -24.24
CA GLU A 32 -5.51 7.47 -23.96
C GLU A 32 -6.64 7.35 -24.99
N ARG A 33 -6.29 7.20 -26.27
CA ARG A 33 -7.26 7.00 -27.35
C ARG A 33 -8.00 5.67 -27.21
N ALA A 34 -7.28 4.59 -26.93
CA ALA A 34 -7.88 3.29 -26.66
C ALA A 34 -8.88 3.36 -25.49
N GLY A 35 -8.49 4.00 -24.38
CA GLY A 35 -9.37 4.21 -23.22
C GLY A 35 -10.63 5.03 -23.55
N PHE A 36 -10.50 6.06 -24.40
CA PHE A 36 -11.66 6.83 -24.89
C PHE A 36 -12.62 5.95 -25.70
N LEU A 37 -12.09 5.13 -26.62
CA LEU A 37 -12.92 4.24 -27.45
C LEU A 37 -13.64 3.20 -26.62
N LEU A 38 -12.95 2.54 -25.68
CA LEU A 38 -13.55 1.57 -24.76
C LEU A 38 -14.69 2.19 -23.96
N ARG A 39 -14.53 3.42 -23.48
CA ARG A 39 -15.62 4.14 -22.78
C ARG A 39 -16.82 4.37 -23.69
N LYS A 40 -16.59 4.78 -24.94
CA LYS A 40 -17.68 4.94 -25.92
C LYS A 40 -18.38 3.63 -26.25
N THR A 41 -17.65 2.53 -26.33
CA THR A 41 -18.23 1.19 -26.53
C THR A 41 -19.07 0.77 -25.32
N ILE A 42 -18.60 1.01 -24.10
CA ILE A 42 -19.36 0.75 -22.86
C ILE A 42 -20.63 1.62 -22.79
N ASP A 43 -20.52 2.93 -23.08
CA ASP A 43 -21.67 3.83 -23.15
C ASP A 43 -22.71 3.29 -24.14
N LYS A 44 -22.25 2.79 -25.30
CA LYS A 44 -23.12 2.20 -26.32
C LYS A 44 -23.78 0.90 -25.87
N ALA A 45 -23.07 0.08 -25.09
CA ALA A 45 -23.62 -1.14 -24.50
C ALA A 45 -24.77 -0.80 -23.53
N TYR A 46 -24.60 0.23 -22.69
CA TYR A 46 -25.68 0.73 -21.81
C TYR A 46 -26.89 1.22 -22.61
N GLU A 47 -26.68 2.00 -23.67
CA GLU A 47 -27.78 2.44 -24.56
C GLU A 47 -28.53 1.26 -25.20
N ALA A 48 -27.83 0.15 -25.46
CA ALA A 48 -28.41 -1.08 -26.01
C ALA A 48 -29.07 -1.97 -24.94
N GLY A 49 -29.08 -1.56 -23.66
CA GLY A 49 -29.64 -2.34 -22.56
C GLY A 49 -28.77 -3.52 -22.10
N VAL A 50 -27.49 -3.54 -22.49
CA VAL A 50 -26.52 -4.53 -22.03
C VAL A 50 -25.92 -4.05 -20.71
N GLU A 51 -25.89 -4.93 -19.71
CA GLU A 51 -25.13 -4.69 -18.48
C GLU A 51 -23.65 -5.04 -18.74
N PRO A 52 -22.74 -4.05 -18.81
CA PRO A 52 -21.34 -4.33 -19.09
C PRO A 52 -20.70 -5.09 -17.93
N PRO A 53 -19.64 -5.88 -18.20
CA PRO A 53 -18.92 -6.59 -17.16
C PRO A 53 -18.34 -5.62 -16.12
N ASP A 54 -18.13 -6.12 -14.90
CA ASP A 54 -17.54 -5.36 -13.81
C ASP A 54 -16.16 -4.81 -14.21
N THR A 55 -16.02 -3.48 -14.25
CA THR A 55 -14.79 -2.76 -14.56
C THR A 55 -14.11 -2.18 -13.31
N ALA A 56 -14.66 -2.46 -12.12
CA ALA A 56 -14.13 -1.96 -10.86
C ALA A 56 -12.79 -2.63 -10.51
N HIS A 57 -12.60 -3.89 -10.92
CA HIS A 57 -11.41 -4.68 -10.62
C HIS A 57 -10.53 -4.85 -11.85
N THR A 58 -9.21 -4.69 -11.67
CA THR A 58 -8.23 -4.99 -12.72
C THR A 58 -7.59 -6.36 -12.46
N PRO A 59 -6.90 -6.97 -13.45
CA PRO A 59 -6.20 -8.24 -13.26
C PRO A 59 -5.32 -8.26 -12.01
N TYR A 60 -5.17 -9.42 -11.36
CA TYR A 60 -4.44 -9.58 -10.10
C TYR A 60 -2.91 -9.57 -10.29
N VAL A 61 -2.41 -8.52 -10.95
CA VAL A 61 -1.00 -8.25 -11.23
C VAL A 61 -0.65 -6.80 -10.88
N ASN A 62 0.62 -6.43 -11.05
CA ASN A 62 1.09 -5.07 -10.78
C ASN A 62 0.42 -4.06 -11.72
N THR A 63 0.05 -2.88 -11.18
CA THR A 63 -0.55 -1.80 -11.98
C THR A 63 0.47 -1.16 -12.94
N ILE A 64 1.73 -1.07 -12.53
CA ILE A 64 2.81 -0.52 -13.36
C ILE A 64 3.53 -1.69 -14.02
N PRO A 65 3.46 -1.83 -15.36
CA PRO A 65 4.16 -2.89 -16.06
C PRO A 65 5.66 -2.59 -16.16
N VAL A 66 6.47 -3.62 -16.43
CA VAL A 66 7.94 -3.58 -16.38
C VAL A 66 8.53 -2.56 -17.37
N ASP A 67 7.95 -2.45 -18.56
CA ASP A 67 8.34 -1.50 -19.61
C ASP A 67 8.13 -0.03 -19.19
N LYS A 68 7.22 0.22 -18.25
CA LYS A 68 6.95 1.54 -17.67
C LYS A 68 7.61 1.74 -16.30
N GLN A 69 8.32 0.74 -15.79
CA GLN A 69 8.99 0.84 -14.50
C GLN A 69 10.23 1.72 -14.61
N PRO A 70 10.38 2.78 -13.78
CA PRO A 70 11.57 3.60 -13.80
C PRO A 70 12.79 2.82 -13.27
N THR A 71 13.97 3.27 -13.68
CA THR A 71 15.22 2.77 -13.09
C THR A 71 15.26 3.10 -11.59
N TYR A 72 15.59 2.11 -10.77
CA TYR A 72 15.73 2.32 -9.33
C TYR A 72 16.93 3.24 -9.04
N PRO A 73 16.76 4.36 -8.32
CA PRO A 73 17.82 5.37 -8.14
C PRO A 73 18.87 4.96 -7.09
N GLY A 74 18.53 4.00 -6.22
CA GLY A 74 19.32 3.64 -5.06
C GLY A 74 20.35 2.53 -5.29
N LYS A 75 21.15 2.27 -4.25
CA LYS A 75 22.13 1.17 -4.22
C LYS A 75 21.54 -0.03 -3.47
N LEU A 76 20.90 -0.94 -4.19
CA LEU A 76 20.16 -2.06 -3.62
C LEU A 76 20.96 -2.88 -2.59
N GLU A 77 22.23 -3.18 -2.85
CA GLU A 77 23.05 -3.94 -1.90
C GLU A 77 23.29 -3.21 -0.58
N LEU A 78 23.54 -1.89 -0.64
CA LEU A 78 23.72 -1.08 0.57
C LEU A 78 22.41 -0.96 1.34
N GLU A 79 21.31 -0.70 0.64
CA GLU A 79 19.97 -0.60 1.25
C GLU A 79 19.53 -1.92 1.88
N ARG A 80 19.87 -3.06 1.27
CA ARG A 80 19.65 -4.39 1.87
C ARG A 80 20.44 -4.58 3.16
N HIS A 81 21.69 -4.12 3.23
CA HIS A 81 22.48 -4.18 4.46
C HIS A 81 21.85 -3.33 5.58
N ILE A 82 21.43 -2.11 5.26
CA ILE A 82 20.73 -1.22 6.20
C ILE A 82 19.42 -1.89 6.69
N LEU A 83 18.59 -2.37 5.76
CA LEU A 83 17.33 -3.06 6.07
C LEU A 83 17.53 -4.25 7.01
N ARG A 84 18.59 -5.05 6.82
CA ARG A 84 18.92 -6.18 7.71
C ARG A 84 19.22 -5.71 9.13
N ALA A 85 20.02 -4.65 9.28
CA ALA A 85 20.34 -4.07 10.58
C ALA A 85 19.08 -3.51 11.28
N LEU A 86 18.20 -2.85 10.52
CA LEU A 86 16.93 -2.33 11.05
C LEU A 86 15.99 -3.43 11.53
N ARG A 87 15.80 -4.48 10.72
CA ARG A 87 15.00 -5.67 11.09
C ARG A 87 15.55 -6.34 12.33
N TRP A 88 16.88 -6.44 12.44
CA TRP A 88 17.54 -6.98 13.62
C TRP A 88 17.27 -6.13 14.86
N ASN A 89 17.58 -4.83 14.81
CA ASN A 89 17.43 -3.94 15.96
C ASN A 89 15.97 -3.85 16.44
N ALA A 90 15.01 -3.77 15.51
CA ALA A 90 13.59 -3.76 15.84
C ALA A 90 13.16 -5.04 16.58
N THR A 91 13.63 -6.20 16.11
CA THR A 91 13.34 -7.51 16.72
C THR A 91 14.03 -7.65 18.07
N ALA A 92 15.32 -7.33 18.14
CA ALA A 92 16.13 -7.42 19.35
C ALA A 92 15.56 -6.55 20.48
N MET A 93 15.12 -5.32 20.16
CA MET A 93 14.49 -4.42 21.12
C MET A 93 13.23 -5.03 21.74
N VAL A 94 12.32 -5.57 20.92
CA VAL A 94 11.08 -6.21 21.42
C VAL A 94 11.41 -7.44 22.26
N VAL A 95 12.34 -8.29 21.81
CA VAL A 95 12.76 -9.49 22.55
C VAL A 95 13.41 -9.11 23.90
N ARG A 96 14.30 -8.12 23.92
CA ARG A 96 14.95 -7.63 25.15
C ARG A 96 13.92 -7.09 26.13
N ALA A 97 12.95 -6.29 25.67
CA ALA A 97 11.89 -5.76 26.53
C ALA A 97 11.10 -6.89 27.21
N ASN A 98 10.77 -7.96 26.47
CA ASN A 98 10.01 -9.11 26.99
C ASN A 98 10.83 -10.09 27.85
N ARG A 99 12.16 -9.91 27.96
CA ARG A 99 12.99 -10.62 28.94
C ARG A 99 13.03 -9.93 30.30
N LYS A 100 12.53 -8.69 30.41
CA LYS A 100 12.42 -7.97 31.69
C LYS A 100 11.18 -8.44 32.45
N PRO A 101 11.14 -8.34 33.79
CA PRO A 101 9.99 -8.78 34.60
C PRO A 101 8.64 -8.19 34.16
N ALA A 102 8.63 -6.96 33.64
CA ALA A 102 7.42 -6.29 33.19
C ALA A 102 6.81 -6.88 31.90
N SER A 103 7.59 -7.61 31.09
CA SER A 103 7.19 -8.23 29.82
C SER A 103 6.16 -7.42 29.00
N PRO A 104 6.46 -6.18 28.59
CA PRO A 104 5.45 -5.21 28.14
C PRO A 104 4.87 -5.47 26.73
N GLY A 105 5.19 -6.60 26.11
CA GLY A 105 4.78 -6.95 24.76
C GLY A 105 5.55 -6.19 23.68
N GLY A 106 4.97 -6.11 22.48
CA GLY A 106 5.57 -5.48 21.30
C GLY A 106 5.41 -6.35 20.06
N HIS A 107 5.24 -5.72 18.91
CA HIS A 107 4.96 -6.41 17.65
C HIS A 107 6.25 -6.57 16.83
N ILE A 108 6.45 -7.75 16.25
CA ILE A 108 7.61 -8.04 15.38
C ILE A 108 7.14 -8.18 13.92
N ALA A 109 6.15 -9.04 13.68
CA ALA A 109 5.74 -9.45 12.34
C ALA A 109 5.29 -8.28 11.45
N SER A 110 4.54 -7.33 11.99
CA SER A 110 4.00 -6.23 11.20
C SER A 110 5.06 -5.29 10.62
N PHE A 111 6.14 -5.00 11.37
CA PHE A 111 7.27 -4.27 10.80
C PHE A 111 8.02 -5.14 9.79
N GLN A 112 8.14 -6.45 10.03
CA GLN A 112 8.82 -7.34 9.07
C GLN A 112 8.09 -7.39 7.71
N SER A 113 6.76 -7.33 7.65
CA SER A 113 6.05 -7.29 6.37
C SER A 113 6.19 -5.94 5.65
N SER A 114 6.27 -4.83 6.40
CA SER A 114 6.29 -3.47 5.86
C SER A 114 7.67 -2.81 5.79
N ALA A 115 8.75 -3.41 6.30
CA ALA A 115 10.02 -2.70 6.42
C ALA A 115 10.55 -2.18 5.07
N ILE A 116 10.36 -2.91 3.96
CA ILE A 116 10.83 -2.45 2.64
C ILE A 116 10.09 -1.19 2.18
N MET A 117 8.76 -1.11 2.35
CA MET A 117 7.99 0.08 1.96
C MET A 117 8.42 1.31 2.77
N TYR A 118 8.70 1.14 4.07
CA TYR A 118 9.21 2.24 4.88
C TYR A 118 10.61 2.67 4.43
N GLU A 119 11.50 1.71 4.17
CA GLU A 119 12.88 2.02 3.78
C GLU A 119 12.99 2.68 2.41
N VAL A 120 12.19 2.26 1.44
CA VAL A 120 12.09 2.96 0.15
C VAL A 120 11.62 4.39 0.36
N GLY A 121 10.62 4.60 1.22
CA GLY A 121 10.12 5.92 1.59
C GLY A 121 11.18 6.83 2.22
N TYR A 122 11.90 6.33 3.23
CA TYR A 122 12.95 7.08 3.90
C TYR A 122 14.13 7.42 2.99
N ASN A 123 14.52 6.51 2.09
CA ASN A 123 15.70 6.73 1.24
C ASN A 123 15.41 7.64 0.04
N HIS A 124 14.18 7.59 -0.51
CA HIS A 124 13.91 8.15 -1.84
C HIS A 124 12.73 9.11 -1.93
N PHE A 125 11.87 9.22 -0.91
CA PHE A 125 10.63 10.00 -1.00
C PHE A 125 10.49 11.08 0.07
N TRP A 126 10.71 10.74 1.34
CA TRP A 126 10.21 11.58 2.42
C TRP A 126 11.08 12.78 2.74
N LYS A 127 10.44 13.95 2.75
CA LYS A 127 11.05 15.22 3.09
C LYS A 127 11.10 15.39 4.62
N GLY A 128 12.31 15.57 5.15
CA GLY A 128 12.53 15.86 6.57
C GLY A 128 12.19 17.31 6.98
N PRO A 129 12.26 17.64 8.29
CA PRO A 129 11.86 18.95 8.84
C PRO A 129 12.55 20.17 8.20
N ASN A 130 13.78 19.99 7.72
CA ASN A 130 14.61 21.07 7.15
C ASN A 130 14.43 21.24 5.63
N HIS A 131 13.52 20.49 4.99
CA HIS A 131 13.30 20.60 3.56
C HIS A 131 12.65 21.95 3.21
N ALA A 132 13.11 22.62 2.15
CA ALA A 132 12.69 23.98 1.79
C ALA A 132 11.16 24.13 1.58
N ASN A 133 10.54 23.10 1.02
CA ASN A 133 9.09 23.03 0.80
C ASN A 133 8.30 22.46 1.99
N GLY A 134 8.96 22.26 3.13
CA GLY A 134 8.39 21.68 4.34
C GLY A 134 8.41 20.15 4.38
N PRO A 135 8.26 19.56 5.57
CA PRO A 135 8.29 18.11 5.75
C PRO A 135 7.00 17.44 5.27
N ASP A 136 7.17 16.21 4.83
CA ASP A 136 6.04 15.29 4.64
C ASP A 136 5.47 14.88 6.01
N MET A 137 4.18 14.54 6.03
CA MET A 137 3.48 14.11 7.23
C MET A 137 3.22 12.61 7.16
N LEU A 138 3.88 11.85 8.04
CA LEU A 138 3.80 10.39 8.06
C LEU A 138 2.91 9.91 9.20
N PHE A 139 1.74 9.37 8.86
CA PHE A 139 0.87 8.64 9.78
C PHE A 139 1.35 7.19 9.81
N ILE A 140 2.43 6.97 10.58
CA ILE A 140 3.09 5.66 10.72
C ILE A 140 2.13 4.68 11.40
N GLN A 141 2.05 3.45 10.90
CA GLN A 141 1.23 2.41 11.51
C GLN A 141 1.71 2.12 12.94
N GLY A 142 0.83 2.20 13.94
CA GLY A 142 1.27 2.22 15.34
C GLY A 142 2.15 1.02 15.72
N HIS A 143 1.74 -0.19 15.32
CA HIS A 143 2.44 -1.42 15.64
C HIS A 143 3.76 -1.64 14.87
N THR A 144 4.14 -0.75 13.93
CA THR A 144 5.45 -0.76 13.27
C THR A 144 6.47 0.19 13.93
N ALA A 145 6.07 0.86 15.03
CA ALA A 145 6.93 1.75 15.81
C ALA A 145 8.33 1.18 16.11
N PRO A 146 8.50 -0.13 16.44
CA PRO A 146 9.82 -0.70 16.65
C PRO A 146 10.81 -0.48 15.49
N GLY A 147 10.33 -0.50 14.25
CA GLY A 147 11.15 -0.22 13.06
C GLY A 147 11.61 1.23 12.98
N THR A 148 10.73 2.17 13.32
CA THR A 148 11.06 3.61 13.34
C THR A 148 12.11 3.92 14.42
N TYR A 149 12.00 3.27 15.60
CA TYR A 149 13.02 3.38 16.64
C TYR A 149 14.34 2.73 16.25
N ALA A 150 14.32 1.56 15.60
CA ALA A 150 15.52 0.91 15.08
C ALA A 150 16.27 1.81 14.09
N ARG A 151 15.52 2.52 13.22
CA ARG A 151 16.10 3.50 12.30
C ARG A 151 16.65 4.71 13.03
N ALA A 152 15.89 5.29 13.94
CA ALA A 152 16.34 6.42 14.73
C ALA A 152 17.61 6.11 15.55
N TYR A 153 17.76 4.87 16.04
CA TYR A 153 18.98 4.40 16.68
C TYR A 153 20.18 4.34 15.72
N LEU A 154 20.01 3.75 14.52
CA LEU A 154 21.09 3.74 13.51
C LEU A 154 21.48 5.14 13.03
N GLU A 155 20.53 6.08 13.03
CA GLU A 155 20.76 7.50 12.73
C GLU A 155 21.36 8.29 13.91
N GLY A 156 21.60 7.65 15.06
CA GLY A 156 22.14 8.28 16.26
C GLY A 156 21.17 9.22 16.99
N ARG A 157 19.87 9.16 16.68
CA ARG A 157 18.80 9.98 17.31
C ARG A 157 18.24 9.36 18.58
N LEU A 158 18.41 8.05 18.78
CA LEU A 158 18.07 7.34 20.01
C LEU A 158 19.31 6.59 20.52
N SER A 159 19.45 6.52 21.84
CA SER A 159 20.52 5.76 22.51
C SER A 159 20.12 4.29 22.74
N GLU A 160 21.11 3.42 22.96
CA GLU A 160 20.84 2.03 23.34
C GLU A 160 20.02 1.94 24.64
N GLY A 161 20.32 2.80 25.62
CA GLY A 161 19.56 2.85 26.88
C GLY A 161 18.08 3.19 26.70
N GLN A 162 17.73 4.02 25.71
CA GLN A 162 16.34 4.28 25.34
C GLN A 162 15.67 3.07 24.70
N LEU A 163 16.37 2.38 23.79
CA LEU A 163 15.88 1.13 23.16
C LEU A 163 15.66 0.02 24.19
N ASP A 164 16.59 -0.14 25.13
CA ASP A 164 16.44 -1.12 26.21
C ASP A 164 15.23 -0.80 27.08
N ASN A 165 14.84 0.47 27.22
CA ASN A 165 13.64 0.91 27.95
C ASN A 165 12.39 1.06 27.06
N PHE A 166 12.33 0.36 25.91
CA PHE A 166 11.11 0.27 25.11
C PHE A 166 9.91 -0.18 25.96
N ARG A 167 8.83 0.60 25.92
CA ARG A 167 7.60 0.44 26.72
C ARG A 167 7.76 0.59 28.24
N ILE A 168 8.90 1.10 28.73
CA ILE A 168 9.15 1.35 30.14
C ILE A 168 9.51 2.82 30.32
N GLU A 169 8.49 3.66 30.45
CA GLU A 169 8.60 5.13 30.31
C GLU A 169 8.30 5.91 31.59
N ALA A 170 7.82 5.26 32.66
CA ALA A 170 7.43 5.93 33.91
C ALA A 170 8.57 6.78 34.54
N ASP A 171 9.82 6.33 34.41
CA ASP A 171 11.00 7.03 34.92
C ASP A 171 11.60 8.04 33.90
N GLY A 172 10.90 8.32 32.79
CA GLY A 172 11.29 9.30 31.77
C GLY A 172 12.46 8.90 30.87
N LYS A 173 12.98 7.67 30.97
CA LYS A 173 14.14 7.17 30.20
C LYS A 173 13.77 6.24 29.04
N GLY A 174 12.49 5.92 28.90
CA GLY A 174 11.99 4.97 27.91
C GLY A 174 11.54 5.62 26.60
N ILE A 175 11.02 4.76 25.74
CA ILE A 175 10.35 5.14 24.49
C ILE A 175 8.99 4.44 24.42
N SER A 176 8.00 5.16 23.91
CA SER A 176 6.61 4.73 23.95
C SER A 176 6.31 3.51 23.11
N SER A 177 5.24 2.80 23.45
CA SER A 177 4.78 1.61 22.72
C SER A 177 4.41 1.90 21.27
N TYR A 178 3.84 3.07 21.02
CA TYR A 178 3.26 3.52 19.76
C TYR A 178 3.48 5.03 19.56
N PRO A 179 3.07 5.60 18.41
CA PRO A 179 3.12 7.04 18.18
C PRO A 179 2.24 7.82 19.17
N HIS A 180 2.87 8.38 20.20
CA HIS A 180 2.22 9.19 21.22
C HIS A 180 2.95 10.53 21.37
N PRO A 181 2.53 11.59 20.65
CA PRO A 181 3.17 12.90 20.71
C PRO A 181 3.16 13.51 22.11
N TYR A 182 2.14 13.22 22.93
CA TYR A 182 2.12 13.67 24.32
C TYR A 182 3.27 13.08 25.16
N LEU A 183 3.61 11.80 24.95
CA LEU A 183 4.65 11.09 25.70
C LEU A 183 6.05 11.32 25.12
N MET A 184 6.16 11.50 23.80
CA MET A 184 7.41 11.80 23.10
C MET A 184 7.25 13.01 22.15
N PRO A 185 7.12 14.24 22.69
CA PRO A 185 6.78 15.44 21.92
C PRO A 185 7.82 15.86 20.90
N ASN A 186 9.07 15.42 21.07
CA ASN A 186 10.17 15.72 20.16
C ASN A 186 10.45 14.57 19.17
N PHE A 187 9.55 13.59 19.07
CA PHE A 187 9.72 12.43 18.20
C PHE A 187 8.46 12.11 17.38
N TRP A 188 7.33 11.87 18.03
CA TRP A 188 6.08 11.50 17.36
C TRP A 188 5.22 12.71 17.01
N GLN A 189 4.52 12.65 15.88
CA GLN A 189 3.67 13.75 15.40
C GLN A 189 2.18 13.40 15.37
N PHE A 190 1.82 12.16 15.00
CA PHE A 190 0.43 11.74 14.81
C PHE A 190 0.17 10.42 15.54
N SER A 191 -0.92 10.37 16.32
CA SER A 191 -1.34 9.15 17.04
C SER A 191 -2.19 8.25 16.15
N THR A 192 -1.74 7.02 15.91
CA THR A 192 -2.32 6.13 14.88
C THR A 192 -2.65 4.73 15.36
N VAL A 193 -2.35 4.37 16.61
CA VAL A 193 -2.55 2.98 17.08
C VAL A 193 -4.02 2.62 17.28
N SER A 194 -4.88 3.59 17.55
CA SER A 194 -6.33 3.41 17.45
C SER A 194 -6.68 3.36 15.96
N MET A 195 -6.86 2.14 15.46
CA MET A 195 -7.16 1.86 14.05
C MET A 195 -8.39 2.65 13.59
N GLY A 196 -8.42 3.01 12.30
CA GLY A 196 -9.48 3.83 11.72
C GLY A 196 -9.29 5.34 11.89
N LEU A 197 -8.67 5.80 12.99
CA LEU A 197 -8.45 7.24 13.19
C LEU A 197 -7.34 7.79 12.27
N GLY A 198 -6.26 7.05 12.08
CA GLY A 198 -5.15 7.41 11.18
C GLY A 198 -5.60 7.83 9.77
N PRO A 199 -6.34 6.98 9.03
CA PRO A 199 -6.77 7.27 7.66
C PRO A 199 -7.70 8.49 7.57
N ILE A 200 -8.73 8.59 8.40
CA ILE A 200 -9.64 9.75 8.35
C ILE A 200 -8.92 11.05 8.74
N MET A 201 -8.04 11.03 9.75
CA MET A 201 -7.24 12.20 10.11
C MET A 201 -6.31 12.61 8.96
N ALA A 202 -5.69 11.66 8.26
CA ALA A 202 -4.83 11.94 7.11
C ALA A 202 -5.60 12.63 5.96
N ILE A 203 -6.83 12.20 5.67
CA ILE A 203 -7.70 12.86 4.68
C ILE A 203 -7.95 14.32 5.06
N TYR A 204 -8.39 14.57 6.29
CA TYR A 204 -8.66 15.94 6.73
C TYR A 204 -7.40 16.78 6.89
N GLN A 205 -6.26 16.17 7.22
CA GLN A 205 -4.96 16.84 7.28
C GLN A 205 -4.49 17.28 5.89
N ALA A 206 -4.67 16.43 4.87
CA ALA A 206 -4.38 16.76 3.48
C ALA A 206 -5.26 17.90 2.96
N ARG A 207 -6.56 17.84 3.26
CA ARG A 207 -7.51 18.91 2.98
C ARG A 207 -7.13 20.22 3.69
N PHE A 208 -6.74 20.16 4.95
CA PHE A 208 -6.35 21.34 5.72
C PHE A 208 -5.09 22.00 5.14
N LEU A 209 -4.12 21.21 4.67
CA LEU A 209 -2.95 21.75 3.99
C LEU A 209 -3.32 22.49 2.70
N LYS A 210 -4.20 21.92 1.87
CA LYS A 210 -4.75 22.60 0.68
C LYS A 210 -5.48 23.89 1.05
N TYR A 211 -6.23 23.88 2.14
CA TYR A 211 -6.88 25.09 2.66
C TYR A 211 -5.86 26.17 3.02
N LEU A 212 -4.77 25.84 3.72
CA LEU A 212 -3.73 26.83 4.05
C LEU A 212 -3.05 27.38 2.80
N GLU A 213 -2.75 26.52 1.82
CA GLU A 213 -2.18 26.90 0.53
C GLU A 213 -3.11 27.87 -0.23
N HIS A 214 -4.39 27.52 -0.38
CA HIS A 214 -5.38 28.38 -1.05
C HIS A 214 -5.65 29.69 -0.32
N ARG A 215 -5.41 29.75 1.00
CA ARG A 215 -5.55 30.96 1.81
C ARG A 215 -4.27 31.81 1.87
N GLY A 216 -3.19 31.39 1.21
CA GLY A 216 -1.90 32.08 1.27
C GLY A 216 -1.22 32.01 2.63
N LEU A 217 -1.61 31.04 3.47
CA LEU A 217 -1.07 30.81 4.83
C LEU A 217 0.05 29.77 4.84
N ALA A 218 0.23 29.03 3.75
CA ALA A 218 1.32 28.08 3.55
C ALA A 218 1.95 28.27 2.17
N LYS A 219 3.23 27.93 2.04
CA LYS A 219 3.94 27.95 0.75
C LYS A 219 3.39 26.85 -0.16
N VAL A 220 3.17 27.21 -1.42
CA VAL A 220 2.88 26.27 -2.50
C VAL A 220 4.20 25.99 -3.21
N ALA A 221 4.56 24.71 -3.36
CA ALA A 221 5.74 24.34 -4.13
C ALA A 221 5.51 24.64 -5.62
N GLU A 222 6.57 25.08 -6.32
CA GLU A 222 6.49 25.36 -7.77
C GLU A 222 6.11 24.13 -8.57
N LYS A 223 6.66 22.97 -8.19
CA LYS A 223 6.32 21.68 -8.79
C LYS A 223 5.52 20.83 -7.83
N HIS A 224 4.51 20.16 -8.37
CA HIS A 224 3.59 19.31 -7.62
C HIS A 224 4.30 18.19 -6.82
N ASN A 225 5.33 17.57 -7.39
CA ASN A 225 6.11 16.50 -6.75
C ASN A 225 7.04 17.01 -5.64
N GLU A 226 7.34 18.31 -5.61
CA GLU A 226 8.17 18.94 -4.59
C GLU A 226 7.35 19.46 -3.40
N GLY A 227 6.01 19.47 -3.51
CA GLY A 227 5.07 19.84 -2.45
C GLY A 227 5.03 18.83 -1.31
N ARG A 228 4.53 19.27 -0.16
CA ARG A 228 4.34 18.40 1.03
C ARG A 228 3.27 17.35 0.74
N LYS A 229 3.54 16.13 1.16
CA LYS A 229 2.65 14.97 1.03
C LYS A 229 2.27 14.45 2.41
N ILE A 230 1.05 13.92 2.48
CA ILE A 230 0.51 13.22 3.63
C ILE A 230 0.52 11.74 3.27
N TRP A 231 1.20 10.93 4.07
CA TRP A 231 1.29 9.48 3.87
C TRP A 231 0.60 8.78 5.03
N ALA A 232 -0.42 7.98 4.74
CA ALA A 232 -1.09 7.13 5.72
C ALA A 232 -0.69 5.67 5.53
N PHE A 233 -0.02 5.09 6.53
CA PHE A 233 0.36 3.68 6.53
C PHE A 233 -0.68 2.88 7.29
N LEU A 234 -1.35 1.99 6.57
CA LEU A 234 -2.54 1.29 7.03
C LEU A 234 -2.36 -0.22 6.92
N GLY A 235 -3.06 -0.97 7.75
CA GLY A 235 -3.20 -2.42 7.59
C GLY A 235 -4.44 -2.73 6.77
N ASP A 236 -4.42 -3.79 5.97
CA ASP A 236 -5.63 -4.30 5.31
C ASP A 236 -6.74 -4.66 6.32
N GLY A 237 -6.39 -5.25 7.47
CA GLY A 237 -7.35 -5.50 8.56
C GLY A 237 -7.88 -4.22 9.23
N GLU A 238 -7.10 -3.13 9.26
CA GLU A 238 -7.55 -1.82 9.75
C GLU A 238 -8.59 -1.19 8.81
N MET A 239 -8.64 -1.59 7.54
CA MET A 239 -9.61 -1.10 6.59
C MET A 239 -11.05 -1.57 6.88
N ASP A 240 -11.24 -2.54 7.77
CA ASP A 240 -12.58 -2.94 8.26
C ASP A 240 -13.21 -1.89 9.20
N GLU A 241 -12.41 -0.98 9.78
CA GLU A 241 -12.96 0.10 10.61
C GLU A 241 -13.79 1.08 9.75
N PRO A 242 -15.00 1.47 10.17
CA PRO A 242 -15.84 2.40 9.41
C PRO A 242 -15.13 3.71 9.05
N GLU A 243 -14.28 4.22 9.95
CA GLU A 243 -13.52 5.45 9.79
C GLU A 243 -12.44 5.33 8.70
N SER A 244 -11.93 4.12 8.45
CA SER A 244 -10.89 3.88 7.45
C SER A 244 -11.35 4.15 6.02
N GLN A 245 -12.59 3.80 5.71
CA GLN A 245 -13.16 3.93 4.37
C GLN A 245 -14.29 4.96 4.28
N GLY A 246 -14.93 5.33 5.40
CA GLY A 246 -16.15 6.16 5.40
C GLY A 246 -15.99 7.57 4.83
N ALA A 247 -14.75 8.08 4.73
CA ALA A 247 -14.46 9.42 4.21
C ALA A 247 -13.65 9.42 2.90
N ILE A 248 -13.37 8.28 2.26
CA ILE A 248 -12.45 8.23 1.09
C ILE A 248 -12.98 9.04 -0.10
N ALA A 249 -14.29 9.12 -0.30
CA ALA A 249 -14.88 9.94 -1.37
C ALA A 249 -14.62 11.46 -1.20
N LEU A 250 -14.36 11.93 0.03
CA LEU A 250 -13.98 13.32 0.30
C LEU A 250 -12.66 13.68 -0.41
N ALA A 251 -11.69 12.76 -0.41
CA ALA A 251 -10.39 13.02 -1.01
C ALA A 251 -10.51 13.33 -2.52
N SER A 252 -11.37 12.59 -3.22
CA SER A 252 -11.66 12.81 -4.64
C SER A 252 -12.44 14.10 -4.87
N ARG A 253 -13.46 14.38 -4.05
CA ARG A 253 -14.25 15.63 -4.14
C ARG A 253 -13.37 16.87 -3.97
N GLU A 254 -12.44 16.83 -3.04
CA GLU A 254 -11.53 17.94 -2.73
C GLU A 254 -10.22 17.88 -3.55
N LYS A 255 -10.09 16.90 -4.46
CA LYS A 255 -8.91 16.68 -5.32
C LYS A 255 -7.60 16.65 -4.54
N LEU A 256 -7.54 15.83 -3.50
CA LEU A 256 -6.39 15.72 -2.58
C LEU A 256 -5.22 14.93 -3.20
N ASP A 257 -4.59 15.52 -4.22
CA ASP A 257 -3.38 15.01 -4.87
C ASP A 257 -2.11 15.05 -3.98
N ASN A 258 -2.23 15.58 -2.76
CA ASN A 258 -1.20 15.60 -1.73
C ASN A 258 -1.35 14.46 -0.71
N LEU A 259 -2.33 13.57 -0.88
CA LEU A 259 -2.59 12.44 0.00
C LEU A 259 -2.20 11.11 -0.66
N VAL A 260 -1.50 10.26 0.10
CA VAL A 260 -1.14 8.91 -0.32
C VAL A 260 -1.52 7.93 0.79
N PHE A 261 -2.38 6.97 0.46
CA PHE A 261 -2.64 5.80 1.31
C PHE A 261 -1.72 4.66 0.89
N VAL A 262 -1.05 4.05 1.87
CA VAL A 262 -0.22 2.87 1.69
C VAL A 262 -0.79 1.77 2.57
N VAL A 263 -1.57 0.88 1.94
CA VAL A 263 -2.19 -0.25 2.63
C VAL A 263 -1.28 -1.47 2.52
N ASN A 264 -0.82 -1.98 3.67
CA ASN A 264 -0.03 -3.19 3.75
C ASN A 264 -0.95 -4.42 3.71
N CYS A 265 -1.16 -4.96 2.52
CA CYS A 265 -1.96 -6.16 2.30
C CYS A 265 -1.15 -7.43 2.53
N ASN A 266 -0.92 -7.80 3.80
CA ASN A 266 -0.36 -9.10 4.16
C ASN A 266 -1.43 -10.21 4.19
N LEU A 267 -2.68 -9.86 3.88
CA LEU A 267 -3.91 -10.66 3.83
C LEU A 267 -4.35 -11.18 5.21
N GLN A 268 -3.81 -10.63 6.30
CA GLN A 268 -3.99 -11.12 7.67
C GLN A 268 -4.27 -10.00 8.67
N ARG A 269 -5.23 -10.24 9.55
CA ARG A 269 -5.38 -9.56 10.84
C ARG A 269 -4.83 -10.44 11.97
N LEU A 270 -4.96 -9.97 13.21
CA LEU A 270 -4.37 -10.63 14.38
C LEU A 270 -4.77 -12.11 14.50
N ASP A 271 -6.05 -12.43 14.28
CA ASP A 271 -6.62 -13.76 14.50
C ASP A 271 -6.86 -14.57 13.21
N GLY A 272 -6.32 -14.15 12.06
CA GLY A 272 -6.44 -14.89 10.80
C GLY A 272 -6.59 -14.00 9.55
N PRO A 273 -6.94 -14.57 8.39
CA PRO A 273 -7.09 -13.81 7.16
C PRO A 273 -8.20 -12.75 7.23
N VAL A 274 -8.02 -11.63 6.53
CA VAL A 274 -9.05 -10.57 6.45
C VAL A 274 -10.25 -11.03 5.60
N ARG A 275 -9.97 -11.61 4.42
CA ARG A 275 -10.97 -12.17 3.49
C ARG A 275 -10.55 -13.55 2.98
N GLY A 276 -10.52 -14.56 3.86
CA GLY A 276 -10.02 -15.90 3.49
C GLY A 276 -10.65 -16.54 2.25
N ASN A 277 -11.96 -16.36 2.04
CA ASN A 277 -12.70 -16.87 0.89
C ASN A 277 -12.87 -15.82 -0.24
N GLY A 278 -12.18 -14.69 -0.13
CA GLY A 278 -12.25 -13.58 -1.06
C GLY A 278 -10.86 -13.01 -1.32
N LYS A 279 -10.81 -11.73 -1.72
CA LYS A 279 -9.57 -11.06 -2.11
C LYS A 279 -9.58 -9.61 -1.61
N ILE A 280 -8.96 -9.36 -0.46
CA ILE A 280 -8.99 -8.04 0.18
C ILE A 280 -8.40 -6.94 -0.71
N VAL A 281 -7.36 -7.25 -1.49
CA VAL A 281 -6.77 -6.30 -2.44
C VAL A 281 -7.78 -5.87 -3.51
N GLN A 282 -8.61 -6.80 -4.01
CA GLN A 282 -9.63 -6.45 -5.01
C GLN A 282 -10.79 -5.69 -4.39
N GLU A 283 -11.26 -6.09 -3.20
CA GLU A 283 -12.27 -5.32 -2.46
C GLU A 283 -11.83 -3.87 -2.26
N LEU A 284 -10.59 -3.66 -1.81
CA LEU A 284 -10.02 -2.32 -1.65
C LEU A 284 -9.86 -1.60 -2.99
N GLU A 285 -9.41 -2.29 -4.05
CA GLU A 285 -9.32 -1.70 -5.39
C GLU A 285 -10.69 -1.18 -5.86
N GLY A 286 -11.74 -2.00 -5.76
CA GLY A 286 -13.10 -1.63 -6.16
C GLY A 286 -13.64 -0.45 -5.36
N ASN A 287 -13.49 -0.49 -4.03
CA ASN A 287 -13.95 0.60 -3.14
C ASN A 287 -13.23 1.91 -3.44
N PHE A 288 -11.90 1.91 -3.55
CA PHE A 288 -11.11 3.11 -3.77
C PHE A 288 -11.30 3.68 -5.18
N ARG A 289 -11.34 2.83 -6.22
CA ARG A 289 -11.63 3.27 -7.60
C ARG A 289 -13.04 3.82 -7.71
N GLY A 290 -14.03 3.15 -7.12
CA GLY A 290 -15.41 3.63 -7.04
C GLY A 290 -15.53 4.98 -6.33
N ALA A 291 -14.66 5.24 -5.35
CA ALA A 291 -14.55 6.53 -4.68
C ALA A 291 -13.73 7.58 -5.46
N GLY A 292 -13.20 7.27 -6.64
CA GLY A 292 -12.45 8.20 -7.49
C GLY A 292 -10.93 8.28 -7.22
N TRP A 293 -10.36 7.34 -6.48
CA TRP A 293 -8.92 7.30 -6.22
C TRP A 293 -8.14 6.68 -7.37
N ASN A 294 -6.88 7.10 -7.51
CA ASN A 294 -5.89 6.36 -8.28
C ASN A 294 -5.36 5.20 -7.44
N VAL A 295 -5.56 3.96 -7.91
CA VAL A 295 -5.12 2.74 -7.21
C VAL A 295 -3.92 2.13 -7.93
N ILE A 296 -2.83 1.94 -7.19
CA ILE A 296 -1.61 1.29 -7.67
C ILE A 296 -1.40 0.00 -6.86
N LYS A 297 -1.52 -1.15 -7.53
CA LYS A 297 -1.27 -2.47 -6.94
C LYS A 297 0.20 -2.86 -7.15
N VAL A 298 0.84 -3.28 -6.06
CA VAL A 298 2.22 -3.79 -6.02
C VAL A 298 2.17 -5.19 -5.40
N LEU A 299 1.93 -6.21 -6.24
CA LEU A 299 1.60 -7.58 -5.83
C LEU A 299 2.77 -8.54 -6.00
N TRP A 300 3.46 -8.47 -7.13
CA TRP A 300 4.46 -9.45 -7.54
C TRP A 300 5.84 -8.80 -7.66
N GLY A 301 6.85 -9.46 -7.09
CA GLY A 301 8.26 -9.07 -7.28
C GLY A 301 8.80 -9.52 -8.64
N GLY A 302 9.92 -8.94 -9.07
CA GLY A 302 10.45 -9.13 -10.43
C GLY A 302 10.84 -10.56 -10.85
N GLY A 303 10.79 -11.53 -9.93
CA GLY A 303 10.87 -12.95 -10.29
C GLY A 303 9.67 -13.46 -11.11
N TRP A 304 8.53 -12.76 -11.06
CA TRP A 304 7.32 -13.10 -11.81
C TRP A 304 7.27 -12.51 -13.21
N ASP A 305 8.02 -11.43 -13.47
CA ASP A 305 7.97 -10.67 -14.72
C ASP A 305 8.21 -11.57 -15.94
N ARG A 306 9.21 -12.46 -15.87
CA ARG A 306 9.50 -13.41 -16.94
C ARG A 306 8.37 -14.41 -17.17
N LEU A 307 7.73 -14.89 -16.10
CA LEU A 307 6.65 -15.88 -16.20
C LEU A 307 5.40 -15.26 -16.82
N LEU A 308 5.05 -14.03 -16.40
CA LEU A 308 3.94 -13.28 -16.96
C LEU A 308 4.17 -12.95 -18.45
N ALA A 309 5.38 -12.53 -18.83
CA ALA A 309 5.72 -12.26 -20.22
C ALA A 309 5.70 -13.51 -21.12
N GLN A 310 5.86 -14.70 -20.54
CA GLN A 310 5.84 -15.98 -21.26
C GLN A 310 4.44 -16.62 -21.32
N ASP A 311 3.45 -16.10 -20.60
CA ASP A 311 2.10 -16.64 -20.56
C ASP A 311 1.28 -16.23 -21.79
N THR A 312 1.54 -16.87 -22.93
CA THR A 312 0.76 -16.68 -24.16
C THR A 312 -0.66 -17.27 -24.08
N THR A 313 -0.97 -18.02 -23.03
CA THR A 313 -2.26 -18.69 -22.85
C THR A 313 -3.22 -17.94 -21.92
N GLY A 314 -2.72 -16.96 -21.17
CA GLY A 314 -3.46 -16.25 -20.13
C GLY A 314 -3.80 -17.10 -18.90
N LEU A 315 -3.32 -18.34 -18.81
CA LEU A 315 -3.65 -19.27 -17.72
C LEU A 315 -3.03 -18.83 -16.39
N LEU A 316 -1.84 -18.23 -16.41
CA LEU A 316 -1.20 -17.71 -15.20
C LEU A 316 -2.00 -16.51 -14.67
N HIS A 317 -2.37 -15.59 -15.55
CA HIS A 317 -3.24 -14.47 -15.22
C HIS A 317 -4.59 -14.94 -14.64
N ARG A 318 -5.21 -15.93 -15.28
CA ARG A 318 -6.47 -16.53 -14.81
C ARG A 318 -6.30 -17.17 -13.44
N ARG A 319 -5.26 -17.99 -13.22
CA ARG A 319 -5.02 -18.62 -11.92
C ARG A 319 -4.79 -17.58 -10.82
N MET A 320 -4.06 -16.50 -11.11
CA MET A 320 -3.85 -15.41 -10.16
C MET A 320 -5.16 -14.69 -9.79
N MET A 321 -6.10 -14.58 -10.73
CA MET A 321 -7.43 -14.02 -10.52
C MET A 321 -8.30 -14.95 -9.65
N GLU A 322 -8.39 -16.23 -10.00
CA GLU A 322 -9.21 -17.22 -9.31
C GLU A 322 -8.76 -17.50 -7.88
N CYS A 323 -7.45 -17.46 -7.63
CA CYS A 323 -6.88 -17.79 -6.32
C CYS A 323 -7.33 -16.81 -5.23
N VAL A 324 -7.90 -17.32 -4.13
CA VAL A 324 -8.37 -16.51 -2.99
C VAL A 324 -7.27 -16.29 -1.95
N ASP A 325 -7.45 -15.32 -1.04
CA ASP A 325 -6.44 -14.95 -0.04
C ASP A 325 -6.03 -16.13 0.85
N GLY A 326 -7.00 -16.99 1.23
CA GLY A 326 -6.74 -18.19 2.03
C GLY A 326 -5.83 -19.20 1.32
N GLU A 327 -5.92 -19.33 0.00
CA GLU A 327 -5.03 -20.18 -0.79
C GLU A 327 -3.63 -19.57 -0.86
N TYR A 328 -3.50 -18.26 -1.08
CA TYR A 328 -2.20 -17.57 -1.03
C TYR A 328 -1.50 -17.74 0.32
N GLN A 329 -2.25 -17.68 1.43
CA GLN A 329 -1.71 -17.96 2.76
C GLN A 329 -1.22 -19.42 2.89
N ASN A 330 -1.97 -20.37 2.34
CA ASN A 330 -1.56 -21.78 2.32
C ASN A 330 -0.31 -21.99 1.46
N PHE A 331 -0.19 -21.36 0.30
CA PHE A 331 1.01 -21.44 -0.55
C PHE A 331 2.25 -20.95 0.20
N LYS A 332 2.12 -19.83 0.93
CA LYS A 332 3.23 -19.30 1.72
C LYS A 332 3.62 -20.24 2.86
N ASN A 333 2.64 -20.84 3.53
CA ASN A 333 2.88 -21.71 4.70
C ASN A 333 3.41 -23.09 4.32
N LYS A 334 2.89 -23.71 3.24
CA LYS A 334 3.21 -25.09 2.83
C LYS A 334 4.41 -25.20 1.88
N GLY A 335 4.86 -24.09 1.29
CA GLY A 335 6.09 -24.02 0.51
C GLY A 335 5.97 -24.50 -0.95
N GLY A 336 7.10 -24.49 -1.65
CA GLY A 336 7.12 -24.50 -3.12
C GLY A 336 6.65 -25.79 -3.79
N ALA A 337 6.77 -26.96 -3.15
CA ALA A 337 6.25 -28.21 -3.71
C ALA A 337 4.71 -28.20 -3.76
N TYR A 338 4.09 -27.76 -2.66
CA TYR A 338 2.64 -27.60 -2.57
C TYR A 338 2.12 -26.56 -3.58
N THR A 339 2.78 -25.40 -3.67
CA THR A 339 2.40 -24.34 -4.63
C THR A 339 2.56 -24.77 -6.09
N ARG A 340 3.42 -25.75 -6.39
CA ARG A 340 3.54 -26.28 -7.75
C ARG A 340 2.38 -27.20 -8.11
N GLU A 341 1.85 -27.92 -7.13
CA GLU A 341 0.81 -28.93 -7.31
C GLU A 341 -0.61 -28.37 -7.24
N HIS A 342 -0.85 -27.34 -6.43
CA HIS A 342 -2.17 -26.76 -6.11
C HIS A 342 -2.28 -25.28 -6.48
#